data_AF-A0A923TPE5-F1
#
_entry.id   AF-A0A923TPE5-F1
#
_cell.length_a   1.000
_cell.length_b   1.000
_cell.length_c   1.000
_cell.angle_alpha   90.00
_cell.angle_beta   90.00
_cell.angle_gamma   90.00
#
_symmetry.space_group_name_H-M   'P 1'
#
loop_
_entity.id
_entity.type
_entity.pdbx_description
1 polymer ?
#
loop_
_entity_poly.entity_id
_entity_poly.type
_entity_poly.pdbx_seq_one_letter_code
_entity_poly.pdbx_strand_id
1 'polypeptide(L)' 'MNAVLKELSALGVHEKLQLVEDLWDSIDQDSIPVMNDDLYAELQRRVAWSKANPGHDVTIEELAATLGVRL' A
#
# COMPACT_ATOMS: atom_id res chain seq x y z
N MET A 1 6.92 20.18 11.65
CA MET A 1 5.70 19.57 11.05
C MET A 1 5.64 20.01 9.60
N ASN A 2 5.63 19.07 8.66
CA ASN A 2 5.59 19.36 7.22
C ASN A 2 4.29 20.11 6.89
N ALA A 3 4.35 21.17 6.06
CA ALA A 3 3.20 22.01 5.73
C ALA A 3 2.04 21.19 5.15
N VAL A 4 2.36 20.21 4.30
CA VAL A 4 1.39 19.28 3.71
C VAL A 4 0.67 18.45 4.78
N LEU A 5 1.39 17.97 5.80
CA LEU A 5 0.77 17.21 6.90
C LEU A 5 -0.21 18.04 7.73
N LYS A 6 0.04 19.36 7.86
CA LYS A 6 -0.87 20.26 8.55
C LYS A 6 -2.17 20.47 7.75
N GLU A 7 -2.07 20.63 6.43
CA GLU A 7 -3.23 20.76 5.54
C GLU A 7 -4.06 19.48 5.50
N LEU A 8 -3.42 18.31 5.38
CA LEU A 8 -4.08 17.02 5.44
C LEU A 8 -4.79 16.78 6.78
N SER A 9 -4.24 17.29 7.89
CA SER A 9 -4.88 17.16 9.20
C SER A 9 -6.18 17.95 9.33
N ALA A 10 -6.33 19.03 8.55
CA ALA A 10 -7.50 19.90 8.54
C ALA A 10 -8.69 19.30 7.76
N LEU A 11 -8.44 18.32 6.89
CA LEU A 11 -9.48 17.64 6.10
C LEU A 11 -10.38 16.77 6.99
N GLY A 12 -11.69 16.82 6.72
CA GLY A 12 -12.67 15.89 7.25
C GLY A 12 -12.47 14.47 6.71
N VAL A 13 -13.13 13.48 7.33
CA VAL A 13 -12.98 12.06 6.94
C VAL A 13 -13.35 11.83 5.47
N HIS A 14 -14.44 12.44 5.00
CA HIS A 14 -14.88 12.29 3.61
C HIS A 14 -13.89 12.92 2.62
N GLU A 15 -13.38 14.12 2.92
CA GLU A 15 -12.37 14.81 2.09
C GLU A 15 -11.06 14.03 2.02
N LYS A 16 -10.66 13.37 3.12
CA LYS A 16 -9.50 12.48 3.13
C LYS A 16 -9.71 11.26 2.24
N LEU A 17 -10.89 10.65 2.30
CA LEU A 17 -11.22 9.50 1.44
C LEU A 17 -11.22 9.91 -0.03
N GLN A 18 -11.87 11.03 -0.38
CA GLN A 18 -11.88 11.56 -1.74
C GLN A 18 -10.46 11.86 -2.23
N LEU A 19 -9.62 12.47 -1.40
CA LEU A 19 -8.22 12.74 -1.76
C LEU A 19 -7.44 11.44 -2.02
N VAL A 20 -7.66 10.39 -1.23
CA VAL A 20 -7.01 9.08 -1.46
C VAL A 20 -7.47 8.49 -2.80
N GLU A 21 -8.76 8.57 -3.12
CA GLU A 21 -9.31 8.14 -4.40
C GLU A 21 -8.73 8.95 -5.56
N ASP A 22 -8.73 10.28 -5.47
CA ASP A 22 -8.18 11.17 -6.51
C ASP A 22 -6.68 10.91 -6.74
N LEU A 23 -5.91 10.67 -5.67
CA LEU A 23 -4.50 10.31 -5.77
C LEU A 23 -4.32 8.94 -6.43
N TRP A 24 -5.17 7.98 -6.10
CA TRP A 24 -5.14 6.65 -6.72
C TRP A 24 -5.46 6.72 -8.21
N ASP A 25 -6.49 7.46 -8.59
CA ASP A 25 -6.91 7.68 -9.97
C ASP A 25 -5.89 8.52 -10.77
N SER A 26 -5.05 9.30 -10.08
CA SER A 26 -3.96 10.05 -10.72
C SER A 26 -2.77 9.18 -11.17
N ILE A 27 -2.68 7.94 -10.68
CA ILE A 27 -1.62 7.01 -11.08
C ILE A 27 -1.96 6.50 -12.49
N ASP A 28 -1.09 6.83 -13.44
CA ASP A 28 -1.23 6.35 -14.82
C ASP A 28 -1.25 4.82 -14.84
N GLN A 29 -2.23 4.23 -15.53
CA GLN A 29 -2.33 2.77 -15.67
C GLN A 29 -1.10 2.18 -16.35
N ASP A 30 -0.45 2.94 -17.22
CA ASP A 30 0.80 2.53 -17.87
C ASP A 30 2.00 2.51 -16.90
N SER A 31 1.86 3.10 -15.71
CA SER A 31 2.84 2.98 -14.61
C SER A 31 2.71 1.67 -13.83
N ILE A 32 1.61 0.93 -14.01
CA ILE A 32 1.45 -0.40 -13.41
C ILE A 32 2.30 -1.38 -14.21
N PRO A 33 3.24 -2.11 -13.58
CA PRO A 33 4.04 -3.10 -14.30
C PRO A 33 3.15 -4.12 -15.00
N VAL A 34 3.33 -4.27 -16.31
CA VAL A 34 2.65 -5.31 -17.08
C VAL A 34 2.95 -6.66 -16.46
N MET A 35 1.90 -7.46 -16.23
CA MET A 35 2.06 -8.84 -15.77
C MET A 35 2.78 -9.66 -16.86
N ASN A 36 4.09 -9.83 -16.68
CA ASN A 36 4.96 -10.60 -17.56
C ASN A 36 5.60 -11.76 -16.80
N ASP A 37 6.29 -12.64 -17.54
CA ASP A 37 6.87 -13.86 -16.98
C ASP A 37 7.93 -13.59 -15.91
N ASP A 38 8.71 -12.51 -16.05
CA ASP A 38 9.72 -12.11 -15.08
C ASP A 38 9.10 -11.66 -13.76
N LEU A 39 8.05 -10.83 -13.82
CA LEU A 39 7.29 -10.42 -12.64
C LEU A 39 6.61 -11.62 -11.97
N TYR A 40 6.02 -12.51 -12.76
CA TYR A 40 5.40 -13.73 -12.24
C TYR A 40 6.43 -14.62 -11.53
N ALA A 41 7.62 -14.82 -12.13
CA ALA A 41 8.69 -15.61 -11.53
C ALA A 41 9.16 -15.01 -10.20
N GLU A 42 9.29 -13.68 -10.11
CA GLU A 42 9.65 -12.99 -8.86
C GLU A 42 8.56 -13.15 -7.79
N LEU A 43 7.27 -13.03 -8.16
CA LEU A 43 6.17 -13.26 -7.23
C LEU A 43 6.19 -14.70 -6.69
N GLN A 44 6.41 -15.69 -7.55
CA GLN A 44 6.53 -17.10 -7.13
C GLN A 44 7.73 -17.30 -6.19
N ARG A 45 8.88 -16.67 -6.48
CA ARG A 45 10.06 -16.71 -5.60
C ARG A 45 9.74 -16.16 -4.21
N ARG A 46 9.04 -15.01 -4.13
CA ARG A 46 8.64 -14.40 -2.85
C ARG A 46 7.67 -15.28 -2.07
N VAL A 47 6.68 -15.88 -2.75
CA VAL A 47 5.73 -16.82 -2.12
C VAL A 47 6.45 -18.05 -1.58
N ALA A 48 7.38 -18.62 -2.35
CA ALA A 48 8.16 -19.78 -1.91
C ALA A 48 9.03 -19.43 -0.69
N TRP A 49 9.64 -18.24 -0.69
CA TRP A 49 10.42 -17.75 0.44
C TRP A 49 9.55 -17.55 1.68
N SER A 50 8.40 -16.88 1.57
CA SER A 50 7.46 -16.67 2.68
C SER A 50 7.04 -18.01 3.31
N LYS A 51 6.66 -18.99 2.49
CA LYS A 51 6.30 -20.35 2.96
C LYS A 51 7.44 -21.06 3.69
N ALA A 52 8.68 -20.82 3.29
CA ALA A 52 9.87 -21.39 3.93
C ALA A 52 10.31 -20.63 5.21
N ASN A 53 9.82 -19.40 5.42
CA ASN A 53 10.20 -18.53 6.53
C ASN A 53 8.96 -18.07 7.32
N PRO A 54 8.24 -18.99 7.98
CA PRO A 54 7.05 -18.63 8.75
C PRO A 54 7.40 -17.64 9.86
N GLY A 55 6.54 -16.63 10.05
CA GLY A 55 6.73 -15.58 11.07
C GLY A 55 7.62 -14.40 10.63
N HIS A 56 8.13 -14.41 9.40
CA HIS A 56 8.84 -13.26 8.81
C HIS A 56 7.95 -12.36 7.94
N ASP A 57 6.70 -12.77 7.71
CA ASP A 57 5.69 -11.93 7.09
C ASP A 57 4.93 -11.13 8.16
N VAL A 58 4.36 -10.00 7.74
CA VAL A 58 3.54 -9.15 8.59
C VAL A 58 2.09 -9.32 8.15
N THR A 59 1.18 -9.57 9.09
CA THR A 59 -0.25 -9.63 8.75
C THR A 59 -0.78 -8.24 8.42
N ILE A 60 -1.93 -8.17 7.76
CA ILE A 60 -2.55 -6.88 7.45
C ILE A 60 -2.92 -6.13 8.75
N GLU A 61 -3.31 -6.86 9.80
CA GLU A 61 -3.62 -6.31 11.12
C GLU A 61 -2.37 -5.74 11.80
N GLU A 62 -1.24 -6.45 11.73
CA GLU A 62 0.04 -5.99 12.28
C GLU A 62 0.55 -4.74 11.54
N LEU A 63 0.39 -4.71 10.22
CA LEU A 63 0.72 -3.55 9.39
C LEU A 63 -0.17 -2.35 9.75
N ALA A 64 -1.48 -2.55 9.87
CA ALA A 64 -2.42 -1.51 10.25
C ALA A 64 -2.14 -0.95 11.65
N ALA A 65 -1.85 -1.82 12.61
CA ALA A 65 -1.42 -1.43 13.96
C ALA A 65 -0.14 -0.58 13.92
N THR A 66 0.85 -0.99 13.12
CA THR A 66 2.12 -0.25 12.94
C THR A 66 1.90 1.13 12.35
N LEU A 67 0.98 1.24 11.39
CA LEU A 67 0.66 2.48 10.68
C LEU A 67 -0.38 3.33 11.43
N GLY A 68 -0.94 2.85 12.55
CA GLY A 68 -1.97 3.54 13.33
C GLY A 68 -3.30 3.66 12.59
N VAL A 69 -3.58 2.76 11.64
CA VAL A 69 -4.82 2.71 10.86
C VAL A 69 -5.73 1.62 11.41
N ARG A 70 -7.04 1.84 11.34
CA ARG A 70 -8.04 0.84 11.73
C ARG A 70 -8.53 0.14 10.45
N LEU A 71 -8.39 -1.18 10.39
CA LEU A 71 -8.97 -2.02 9.34
C LEU A 71 -10.49 -2.11 9.49
#